data_AF-A0A094ZGQ0-F1
#
_entry.id   AF-A0A094ZGQ0-F1
#
_cell.length_a   1.000
_cell.length_b   1.000
_cell.length_c   1.000
_cell.angle_alpha   90.00
_cell.angle_beta   90.00
_cell.angle_gamma   90.00
#
_symmetry.space_group_name_H-M   'P 1'
#
loop_
_entity.id
_entity.type
_entity.pdbx_description
1 polymer ?
#
loop_
_entity_poly.entity_id
_entity_poly.type
_entity_poly.pdbx_seq_one_letter_code
_entity_poly.pdbx_strand_id
1 'polypeptide(L)'
;MDSQWEGSIPDHPYLPSVSKSVYILGCKYDSLDDREEIARHLKSRLWMTYRKGFSPIGSRNGPKSDAGWGCMHRCGQMILAEAMLRFHLG
;
A
#
# COMPACT_ATOMS: atom_id res chain seq x y z
N MET A 1 -27.47 -17.78 25.39
CA MET A 1 -27.80 -17.00 24.18
C MET A 1 -26.64 -16.04 23.97
N ASP A 2 -25.52 -16.51 23.44
CA ASP A 2 -24.33 -15.69 23.12
C ASP A 2 -23.49 -16.45 22.06
N SER A 3 -24.11 -16.79 20.94
CA SER A 3 -23.48 -17.60 19.88
C SER A 3 -23.91 -17.13 18.49
N GLN A 4 -23.79 -15.82 18.24
CA GLN A 4 -24.12 -15.21 16.93
C GLN A 4 -23.02 -14.31 16.33
N TRP A 5 -21.80 -14.30 16.88
CA TRP A 5 -20.70 -13.47 16.32
C TRP A 5 -19.37 -14.21 16.12
N GLU A 6 -19.42 -15.53 15.88
CA GLU A 6 -18.24 -16.29 15.41
C GLU A 6 -18.22 -16.36 13.86
N GLY A 7 -18.55 -15.25 13.20
CA GLY A 7 -18.27 -15.08 11.78
C GLY A 7 -16.82 -14.65 11.66
N SER A 8 -15.91 -15.58 11.42
CA SER A 8 -14.47 -15.32 11.24
C SER A 8 -14.26 -14.05 10.41
N ILE A 9 -13.62 -13.03 10.99
CA ILE A 9 -13.26 -11.81 10.26
C ILE A 9 -12.52 -12.27 9.00
N PRO A 10 -13.03 -11.96 7.78
CA PRO A 10 -12.42 -12.46 6.57
C PRO A 10 -10.98 -11.96 6.49
N ASP A 11 -10.03 -12.86 6.22
CA ASP A 11 -8.63 -12.47 6.07
C ASP A 11 -8.57 -11.44 4.94
N HIS A 12 -8.08 -10.23 5.25
CA HIS A 12 -8.07 -9.06 4.36
C HIS A 12 -9.46 -8.42 4.09
N PRO A 13 -10.06 -7.70 5.07
CA PRO A 13 -11.43 -7.15 4.97
C PRO A 13 -11.59 -6.04 3.94
N TYR A 14 -10.49 -5.49 3.42
CA TYR A 14 -10.46 -4.50 2.35
C TYR A 14 -10.61 -5.13 0.95
N LEU A 15 -10.54 -6.46 0.84
CA LEU A 15 -10.74 -7.17 -0.41
C LEU A 15 -12.21 -7.47 -0.66
N PRO A 16 -12.65 -7.51 -1.92
CA PRO A 16 -14.03 -7.81 -2.26
C PRO A 16 -14.48 -9.18 -1.75
N SER A 17 -15.75 -9.27 -1.34
CA SER A 17 -16.39 -10.50 -0.87
C SER A 17 -17.21 -11.22 -1.95
N VAL A 18 -17.08 -10.81 -3.21
CA VAL A 18 -17.74 -11.41 -4.38
C VAL A 18 -16.68 -11.78 -5.41
N SER A 19 -16.87 -12.83 -6.21
CA SER A 19 -15.93 -13.20 -7.28
C SER A 19 -15.94 -12.13 -8.37
N LYS A 20 -14.75 -11.58 -8.62
CA LYS A 20 -14.45 -10.65 -9.70
C LYS A 20 -12.95 -10.60 -9.93
N SER A 21 -12.57 -10.15 -11.12
CA SER A 21 -11.16 -9.91 -11.43
C SER A 21 -10.61 -8.70 -10.67
N VAL A 22 -9.47 -8.87 -10.02
CA VAL A 22 -8.66 -7.82 -9.40
C VAL A 22 -7.38 -7.66 -10.21
N TYR A 23 -7.05 -6.44 -10.62
CA TYR A 23 -5.84 -6.15 -11.36
C TYR A 23 -4.88 -5.33 -10.50
N ILE A 24 -3.65 -5.83 -10.35
CA ILE A 24 -2.59 -5.16 -9.58
C ILE A 24 -1.36 -5.07 -10.46
N LEU A 25 -1.04 -3.85 -10.89
CA LEU A 25 0.17 -3.53 -11.65
C LEU A 25 0.41 -4.43 -12.88
N GLY A 26 -0.67 -4.79 -13.57
CA GLY A 26 -0.68 -5.64 -14.77
C GLY A 26 -1.00 -7.12 -14.52
N CYS A 27 -1.02 -7.58 -13.27
CA CYS A 27 -1.35 -8.96 -12.92
C CYS A 27 -2.84 -9.10 -12.57
N LYS A 28 -3.50 -10.15 -13.04
CA LYS A 28 -4.91 -10.47 -12.80
C LYS A 28 -5.03 -11.55 -11.71
N TYR A 29 -5.97 -11.37 -10.80
CA TYR A 29 -6.31 -12.27 -9.70
C TYR A 29 -7.83 -12.46 -9.59
N ASP A 30 -8.29 -13.53 -8.94
CA ASP A 30 -9.66 -13.67 -8.45
C ASP A 30 -9.79 -13.17 -7.00
N SER A 31 -10.80 -12.35 -6.71
CA SER A 31 -10.98 -11.72 -5.39
C SER A 31 -11.36 -12.67 -4.24
N LEU A 32 -11.83 -13.88 -4.53
CA LEU A 32 -12.16 -14.90 -3.53
C LEU A 32 -11.06 -15.94 -3.40
N ASP A 33 -10.53 -16.42 -4.53
CA ASP A 33 -9.58 -17.54 -4.54
C ASP A 33 -8.13 -17.08 -4.26
N ASP A 34 -7.76 -15.84 -4.63
CA ASP A 34 -6.38 -15.33 -4.55
C ASP A 34 -6.19 -14.28 -3.43
N ARG A 35 -6.96 -14.32 -2.34
CA ARG A 35 -6.96 -13.27 -1.30
C ARG A 35 -5.58 -13.05 -0.68
N GLU A 36 -4.92 -14.11 -0.26
CA GLU A 36 -3.59 -14.06 0.34
C GLU A 36 -2.53 -13.61 -0.68
N GLU A 37 -2.68 -14.02 -1.95
CA GLU A 37 -1.81 -13.61 -3.05
C GLU A 37 -1.91 -12.12 -3.32
N ILE A 38 -3.14 -11.61 -3.42
CA ILE A 38 -3.44 -10.18 -3.56
C ILE A 38 -2.81 -9.40 -2.41
N ALA A 39 -3.04 -9.83 -1.17
CA ALA A 39 -2.51 -9.12 -0.01
C ALA A 39 -0.98 -9.17 0.05
N ARG A 40 -0.36 -10.29 -0.32
CA ARG A 40 1.09 -10.41 -0.39
C ARG A 40 1.67 -9.52 -1.48
N HIS A 41 1.05 -9.45 -2.66
CA HIS A 41 1.45 -8.53 -3.72
C HIS A 41 1.39 -7.09 -3.22
N LEU A 42 0.27 -6.65 -2.64
CA LEU A 42 0.14 -5.29 -2.11
C LEU A 42 1.17 -4.98 -1.01
N LYS A 43 1.38 -5.89 -0.05
CA LYS A 43 2.34 -5.72 1.07
C LYS A 43 3.79 -5.72 0.60
N SER A 44 4.10 -6.32 -0.54
CA SER A 44 5.44 -6.31 -1.11
C SER A 44 5.84 -4.97 -1.74
N ARG A 45 4.88 -4.05 -1.96
CA ARG A 45 5.15 -2.75 -2.57
C ARG A 45 5.70 -1.76 -1.54
N LEU A 46 6.66 -0.92 -1.97
CA LEU A 46 7.26 0.09 -1.11
C LEU A 46 6.27 1.23 -0.85
N TRP A 47 5.73 1.27 0.37
CA TRP A 47 4.80 2.31 0.80
C TRP A 47 5.53 3.48 1.46
N MET A 48 5.38 4.68 0.90
CA MET A 48 5.99 5.90 1.42
C MET A 48 4.91 6.87 1.90
N THR A 49 5.06 7.35 3.12
CA THR A 49 4.11 8.21 3.82
C THR A 49 4.80 9.48 4.31
N TYR A 50 4.01 10.42 4.84
CA TYR A 50 4.55 11.58 5.53
C TYR A 50 5.55 11.18 6.62
N ARG A 51 6.60 11.97 6.74
CA ARG A 51 7.64 11.86 7.77
C ARG A 51 7.77 13.19 8.48
N LYS A 52 8.29 13.13 9.70
CA LYS A 52 8.58 14.29 10.55
C LYS A 52 9.89 14.07 11.27
N GLY A 53 10.57 15.15 11.63
CA GLY A 53 11.87 15.11 12.32
C GLY A 53 13.07 14.89 11.41
N PHE A 54 12.89 14.99 10.08
CA PHE A 54 14.03 14.98 9.15
C PHE A 54 14.77 16.32 9.20
N SER A 55 16.04 16.32 8.74
CA SER A 55 16.87 17.53 8.65
C SER A 55 16.15 18.63 7.85
N PRO A 56 16.20 19.91 8.30
CA PRO A 56 15.52 21.00 7.62
C PRO A 56 15.85 21.05 6.13
N ILE A 57 14.83 21.06 5.27
CA ILE A 57 15.03 21.11 3.82
C ILE A 57 15.37 22.54 3.39
N GLY A 58 16.50 22.71 2.71
CA GLY A 58 16.94 23.97 2.10
C GLY A 58 17.61 24.94 3.08
N SER A 59 16.91 25.41 4.11
CA SER A 59 17.45 26.38 5.08
C SER A 59 17.32 25.90 6.52
N ARG A 60 17.99 26.58 7.48
CA ARG A 60 17.90 26.27 8.92
C ARG A 60 16.45 26.25 9.45
N ASN A 61 15.59 27.07 8.88
CA ASN A 61 14.17 27.18 9.23
C ASN A 61 13.25 26.47 8.22
N GLY A 62 13.81 25.63 7.36
CA GLY A 62 13.05 24.87 6.37
C GLY A 62 12.11 23.82 6.99
N PRO A 63 11.21 23.24 6.17
CA PRO A 63 10.31 22.18 6.62
C PRO A 63 11.09 21.00 7.21
N LYS A 64 10.60 20.48 8.34
CA LYS A 64 11.09 19.24 8.99
C LYS A 64 10.02 18.13 8.99
N SER A 65 8.91 18.39 8.32
CA SER A 65 7.79 17.49 8.10
C SER A 65 7.21 17.77 6.73
N ASP A 66 6.81 16.72 6.02
CA ASP A 66 6.10 16.84 4.74
C ASP A 66 4.59 16.65 4.89
N ALA A 67 4.09 16.50 6.11
CA ALA A 67 2.65 16.45 6.38
C ALA A 67 1.95 17.73 5.87
N GLY A 68 0.89 17.55 5.10
CA GLY A 68 0.07 18.65 4.55
C GLY A 68 0.50 19.14 3.16
N TRP A 69 1.70 18.79 2.67
CA TRP A 69 2.18 19.23 1.35
C TRP A 69 2.93 18.15 0.54
N GLY A 70 3.41 17.09 1.20
CA GLY A 70 4.27 16.09 0.59
C GLY A 70 3.56 14.96 -0.16
N CYS A 71 2.22 14.91 -0.22
CA CYS A 71 1.50 13.72 -0.67
C CYS A 71 1.87 13.30 -2.09
N MET A 72 1.91 14.25 -3.03
CA MET A 72 2.25 13.97 -4.42
C MET A 72 3.73 13.55 -4.57
N HIS A 73 4.63 14.11 -3.76
CA HIS A 73 6.02 13.66 -3.71
C HIS A 73 6.11 12.20 -3.23
N ARG A 74 5.34 11.81 -2.21
CA ARG A 74 5.29 10.41 -1.76
C ARG A 74 4.72 9.47 -2.82
N CYS A 75 3.67 9.88 -3.55
CA CYS A 75 3.16 9.13 -4.70
C CYS A 75 4.24 8.97 -5.79
N GLY A 76 4.98 10.02 -6.11
CA GLY A 76 6.11 9.99 -7.04
C GLY A 76 7.23 9.05 -6.60
N GLN A 77 7.55 9.05 -5.30
CA GLN A 77 8.53 8.12 -4.76
C GLN A 77 8.05 6.66 -4.84
N MET A 78 6.75 6.38 -4.60
CA MET A 78 6.20 5.03 -4.71
C MET A 78 6.23 4.48 -6.14
N ILE A 79 5.84 5.28 -7.15
CA ILE A 79 5.86 4.82 -8.54
C ILE A 79 7.30 4.63 -9.05
N LEU A 80 8.24 5.50 -8.66
CA LEU A 80 9.65 5.34 -8.98
C LEU A 80 10.24 4.11 -8.29
N ALA A 81 9.90 3.88 -7.03
CA ALA A 81 10.33 2.71 -6.29
C ALA A 81 9.80 1.41 -6.91
N GLU A 82 8.55 1.38 -7.38
CA GLU A 82 8.00 0.25 -8.15
C GLU A 82 8.81 -0.04 -9.42
N ALA A 83 9.16 1.01 -10.19
CA ALA A 83 10.02 0.85 -11.36
C ALA A 83 11.42 0.32 -11.00
N MET A 84 11.99 0.80 -9.90
CA MET A 84 13.28 0.31 -9.38
C MET A 84 13.21 -1.14 -8.92
N LEU A 85 12.12 -1.56 -8.25
CA LEU A 85 11.91 -2.95 -7.84
C LEU A 85 11.94 -3.85 -9.08
N ARG A 86 11.17 -3.52 -10.12
CA ARG A 86 11.14 -4.28 -11.38
C ARG A 86 12.49 -4.33 -12.09
N PHE A 87 13.24 -3.23 -12.05
CA PHE A 87 14.53 -3.16 -12.72
C PHE A 87 15.62 -3.96 -12.00
N HIS A 88 15.62 -3.96 -10.66
CA HIS A 88 16.72 -4.54 -9.88
C HIS A 88 16.42 -5.91 -9.27
N LEU A 89 15.16 -6.21 -8.94
CA LEU A 89 14.76 -7.43 -8.22
C LEU A 89 13.89 -8.37 -9.08
N GLY A 90 13.30 -7.86 -10.16
CA GLY A 90 12.27 -8.58 -10.94
C GLY A 90 10.94 -8.61 -10.21
#